data_AF-A0A9P8FU88-F1
#
_entry.id   AF-A0A9P8FU88-F1
#
_cell.length_a   1.000
_cell.length_b   1.000
_cell.length_c   1.000
_cell.angle_alpha   90.00
_cell.angle_beta   90.00
_cell.angle_gamma   90.00
#
_symmetry.space_group_name_H-M   'P 1'
#
loop_
_entity.id
_entity.type
_entity.pdbx_description
1 polymer ?
#
loop_
_entity_poly.entity_id
_entity_poly.type
_entity_poly.pdbx_seq_one_letter_code
_entity_poly.pdbx_strand_id
1 'polypeptide(L)'
;MSTIAAKSIKSLAPLLDRVLVQRIKAETKTAGGIFLPESAVKELNEAKVLAVGPGALDRDGKRIAPSVQVGDKVLIPQFGGSPIKVGEDEFSLFRDHELLAKINE
;
A
#
# COMPACT_ATOMS: atom_id res chain seq x y z
N MET A 1 -3.71 -8.08 -16.87
CA MET A 1 -3.84 -7.03 -15.85
C MET A 1 -5.31 -6.89 -15.53
N SER A 2 -5.73 -7.18 -14.30
CA SER A 2 -7.14 -7.08 -13.90
C SER A 2 -7.43 -5.62 -13.56
N THR A 3 -8.04 -4.89 -14.50
CA THR A 3 -8.44 -3.50 -14.30
C THR A 3 -9.80 -3.51 -13.60
N ILE A 4 -9.82 -3.28 -12.29
CA ILE A 4 -11.07 -3.17 -11.53
C ILE A 4 -11.66 -1.78 -11.80
N ALA A 5 -12.89 -1.72 -12.32
CA ALA A 5 -13.63 -0.48 -12.58
C ALA A 5 -14.19 0.13 -11.28
N ALA A 6 -13.31 0.54 -10.37
CA ALA A 6 -13.71 1.31 -9.18
C ALA A 6 -13.82 2.80 -9.54
N LYS A 7 -14.98 3.42 -9.25
CA LYS A 7 -15.23 4.85 -9.55
C LYS A 7 -14.35 5.80 -8.73
N SER A 8 -13.83 5.34 -7.58
CA SER A 8 -12.90 6.09 -6.72
C SER A 8 -12.17 5.15 -5.76
N ILE A 9 -10.91 5.44 -5.44
CA ILE A 9 -10.13 4.70 -4.44
C ILE A 9 -10.81 4.67 -3.06
N LYS A 10 -11.54 5.75 -2.71
CA LYS A 10 -12.29 5.86 -1.44
C LYS A 10 -13.46 4.88 -1.33
N SER A 11 -13.90 4.32 -2.46
CA SER A 11 -14.99 3.32 -2.50
C SER A 11 -14.50 1.89 -2.30
N LEU A 12 -13.17 1.66 -2.30
CA LEU A 12 -12.61 0.35 -2.06
C LEU A 12 -12.51 0.11 -0.55
N ALA A 13 -13.33 -0.83 -0.07
CA ALA A 13 -13.25 -1.35 1.29
C ALA A 13 -12.50 -2.70 1.28
N PRO A 14 -11.26 -2.76 1.82
CA PRO A 14 -10.55 -4.02 1.92
C PRO A 14 -11.31 -5.04 2.79
N LEU A 15 -11.28 -6.31 2.39
CA LEU A 15 -11.94 -7.40 3.11
C LEU A 15 -10.93 -8.20 3.94
N LEU A 16 -11.39 -8.72 5.09
CA LEU A 16 -10.57 -9.49 6.03
C LEU A 16 -9.35 -8.68 6.52
N ASP A 17 -8.17 -9.28 6.51
CA ASP A 17 -6.88 -8.70 6.90
C ASP A 17 -6.20 -7.94 5.76
N ARG A 18 -6.93 -7.53 4.72
CA ARG A 18 -6.33 -6.82 3.60
C ARG A 18 -6.10 -5.35 3.93
N VAL A 19 -4.98 -4.81 3.43
CA VAL A 19 -4.54 -3.43 3.59
C VAL A 19 -4.30 -2.83 2.22
N LEU A 20 -4.99 -1.73 1.93
CA LEU A 20 -4.83 -0.95 0.70
C LEU A 20 -3.78 0.13 0.93
N VAL A 21 -2.75 0.13 0.10
CA VAL A 21 -1.63 1.07 0.20
C VAL A 21 -1.34 1.76 -1.13
N GLN A 22 -0.76 2.94 -1.05
CA GLN A 22 -0.21 3.68 -2.19
C GLN A 22 1.30 3.81 -2.02
N ARG A 23 2.07 3.37 -3.02
CA ARG A 23 3.53 3.51 -3.00
C ARG A 23 3.93 4.98 -2.99
N ILE A 24 4.90 5.32 -2.15
CA ILE A 24 5.50 6.65 -2.13
C ILE A 24 6.47 6.73 -3.31
N LYS A 25 6.26 7.71 -4.19
CA LYS A 25 7.16 7.95 -5.32
C LYS A 25 8.46 8.57 -4.80
N ALA A 26 9.61 8.07 -5.24
CA ALA A 26 10.88 8.69 -4.93
C ALA A 26 10.99 10.09 -5.55
N GLU A 27 11.69 10.99 -4.86
CA GLU A 27 11.98 12.32 -5.39
C GLU A 27 12.85 12.20 -6.64
N THR A 28 12.34 12.71 -7.76
CA THR A 28 13.06 12.75 -9.04
C THR A 28 14.14 13.83 -9.07
N LYS A 29 14.15 14.73 -8.08
CA LYS A 29 15.11 15.82 -7.95
C LYS A 29 15.96 15.62 -6.72
N THR A 30 17.26 15.53 -6.91
CA THR A 30 18.24 15.47 -5.81
C THR A 30 18.34 16.82 -5.09
N ALA A 31 18.87 16.82 -3.85
CA ALA A 31 19.09 18.04 -3.06
C ALA A 31 19.93 19.12 -3.79
N GLY A 32 20.80 18.71 -4.73
CA GLY A 32 21.61 19.61 -5.57
C GLY A 32 20.90 20.13 -6.83
N GLY A 33 19.65 19.77 -7.06
CA GLY A 33 18.85 20.25 -8.19
C GLY A 33 18.97 19.42 -9.48
N ILE A 34 19.70 18.31 -9.46
CA ILE A 34 19.85 17.40 -10.61
C ILE A 34 18.62 16.50 -10.70
N PHE A 35 18.01 16.46 -11.89
CA PHE A 35 16.94 15.51 -12.22
C PHE A 35 17.52 14.14 -12.52
N LEU A 36 17.07 13.14 -11.79
CA LEU A 36 17.41 11.74 -12.04
C LEU A 36 16.56 11.22 -13.22
N PRO A 37 17.15 10.45 -14.15
CA PRO A 37 16.36 9.75 -15.16
C PRO A 37 15.40 8.78 -14.46
N GLU A 38 14.20 8.59 -15.03
CA GLU A 38 13.16 7.72 -14.43
C GLU A 38 13.69 6.29 -14.14
N SER A 39 14.64 5.80 -14.93
CA SER A 39 15.30 4.50 -14.74
C SER A 39 16.24 4.41 -13.53
N ALA A 40 16.70 5.54 -12.99
CA ALA A 40 17.52 5.62 -11.79
C ALA A 40 16.70 5.85 -10.50
N VAL A 41 15.39 6.09 -10.65
CA VAL A 41 14.47 6.25 -9.52
C VAL A 41 14.19 4.85 -8.96
N LYS A 42 14.83 4.53 -7.85
CA LYS A 42 14.61 3.26 -7.14
C LYS A 42 13.16 3.22 -6.68
N GLU A 43 12.41 2.17 -7.03
CA GLU A 43 11.11 1.94 -6.42
C GLU A 43 11.29 1.88 -4.90
N LEU A 44 10.73 2.86 -4.20
CA LEU A 44 10.71 2.82 -2.76
C LEU A 44 9.75 1.72 -2.35
N ASN A 45 10.23 0.86 -1.46
CA ASN A 45 9.41 -0.15 -0.81
C ASN A 45 8.55 0.48 0.30
N GLU A 46 8.34 1.79 0.27
CA GLU A 46 7.57 2.54 1.23
C GLU A 46 6.20 2.86 0.66
N ALA A 47 5.17 2.70 1.47
CA ALA A 47 3.81 2.97 1.08
C ALA A 47 3.04 3.63 2.22
N LYS A 48 2.01 4.41 1.85
CA LYS A 48 1.05 4.98 2.78
C LYS A 48 -0.21 4.11 2.83
N VAL A 49 -0.68 3.80 4.02
CA VAL A 49 -1.93 3.07 4.23
C VAL A 49 -3.13 3.98 3.95
N LEU A 50 -3.99 3.57 3.02
CA LEU A 50 -5.19 4.32 2.63
C LEU A 50 -6.47 3.73 3.21
N ALA A 51 -6.55 2.40 3.31
CA ALA A 51 -7.68 1.71 3.91
C ALA A 51 -7.22 0.39 4.53
N VAL A 52 -7.87 -0.01 5.61
CA VAL A 52 -7.59 -1.25 6.33
C VAL A 52 -8.89 -2.05 6.42
N GLY A 53 -8.80 -3.34 6.14
CA GLY A 53 -9.92 -4.25 6.30
C GLY A 53 -10.28 -4.46 7.77
N PRO A 54 -11.39 -5.14 8.05
CA PRO A 54 -11.86 -5.38 9.41
C PRO A 54 -10.94 -6.24 10.28
N GLY A 55 -9.93 -6.90 9.69
CA GLY A 55 -9.01 -7.82 10.36
C GLY A 55 -9.25 -9.29 10.00
N ALA A 56 -8.26 -10.15 10.26
CA ALA A 56 -8.38 -11.59 10.12
C ALA A 56 -9.39 -12.15 11.14
N LEU A 57 -9.89 -13.35 10.90
CA LEU A 57 -10.66 -14.11 11.87
C LEU A 57 -9.75 -15.16 12.51
N ASP A 58 -9.84 -15.31 13.83
CA ASP A 58 -9.24 -16.45 14.53
C ASP A 58 -10.08 -17.73 14.34
N ARG A 59 -9.66 -18.82 15.00
CA ARG A 59 -10.33 -20.12 14.90
C ARG A 59 -11.74 -20.11 15.50
N ASP A 60 -12.03 -19.17 16.38
CA ASP A 60 -13.31 -19.01 17.07
C ASP A 60 -14.22 -17.99 16.35
N GLY A 61 -13.77 -17.43 15.22
CA GLY A 61 -14.51 -16.45 14.43
C GLY A 61 -14.46 -15.03 14.99
N LYS A 62 -13.59 -14.76 15.97
CA LYS A 62 -13.36 -13.40 16.49
C LYS A 62 -12.35 -12.67 15.61
N ARG A 63 -12.56 -11.37 15.44
CA ARG A 63 -11.66 -10.52 14.66
C ARG A 63 -10.35 -10.25 15.41
N ILE A 64 -9.25 -10.45 14.70
CA ILE A 64 -7.91 -10.01 15.08
C ILE A 64 -7.72 -8.60 14.56
N ALA A 65 -7.40 -7.66 15.44
CA ALA A 65 -7.18 -6.27 15.07
C ALA A 65 -5.98 -6.16 14.09
N PRO A 66 -6.10 -5.38 13.00
CA PRO A 66 -4.97 -5.11 12.11
C PRO A 66 -3.81 -4.42 12.83
N SER A 67 -2.60 -4.67 12.35
CA SER A 67 -1.36 -4.11 12.93
C SER A 67 -1.11 -2.65 12.51
N VAL A 68 -1.84 -2.16 11.50
CA VAL A 68 -1.69 -0.83 10.93
C VAL A 68 -3.02 -0.08 10.87
N GLN A 69 -2.93 1.25 10.76
CA GLN A 69 -4.08 2.15 10.66
C GLN A 69 -3.96 3.04 9.42
N VAL A 70 -5.09 3.62 9.00
CA VAL A 70 -5.12 4.58 7.89
C VAL A 70 -4.22 5.76 8.21
N GLY A 71 -3.33 6.10 7.27
CA GLY A 71 -2.36 7.18 7.42
C GLY A 71 -0.95 6.72 7.78
N ASP A 72 -0.79 5.49 8.26
CA ASP A 72 0.53 4.93 8.59
C ASP A 72 1.44 4.85 7.35
N LYS A 73 2.74 5.10 7.56
CA LYS A 73 3.81 4.76 6.60
C LYS A 73 4.30 3.35 6.91
N VAL A 74 4.40 2.51 5.88
CA VAL A 74 4.78 1.10 6.02
C VAL A 74 5.81 0.70 4.98
N LEU A 75 6.66 -0.26 5.33
CA LEU A 75 7.52 -0.95 4.40
C LEU A 75 6.77 -2.15 3.81
N ILE A 76 6.67 -2.22 2.49
CA ILE A 76 6.03 -3.30 1.74
C ILE A 76 7.10 -4.20 1.09
N PRO A 77 6.80 -5.47 0.80
CA PRO A 77 7.71 -6.31 0.05
C PRO A 77 7.85 -5.82 -1.39
N GLN A 78 9.01 -6.07 -2.00
CA GLN A 78 9.28 -5.69 -3.39
C GLN A 78 8.31 -6.37 -4.37
N PHE A 79 7.91 -7.59 -4.05
CA PHE A 79 7.04 -8.44 -4.86
C PHE A 79 5.82 -8.87 -4.05
N GLY A 80 4.77 -9.25 -4.77
CA GLY A 80 3.50 -9.64 -4.18
C GLY A 80 2.50 -8.49 -4.10
N GLY A 81 1.45 -8.71 -3.32
CA GLY A 81 0.28 -7.84 -3.34
C GLY A 81 -0.52 -7.98 -4.64
N SER A 82 -1.75 -7.49 -4.61
CA SER A 82 -2.60 -7.39 -5.80
C SER A 82 -2.60 -5.94 -6.29
N PRO A 83 -2.09 -5.66 -7.50
CA PRO A 83 -2.10 -4.31 -8.03
C PRO A 83 -3.54 -3.88 -8.35
N ILE A 84 -3.86 -2.64 -8.02
CA ILE A 84 -5.16 -2.00 -8.30
C ILE A 84 -4.86 -0.68 -9.00
N LYS A 85 -5.43 -0.47 -10.18
CA LYS A 85 -5.38 0.81 -10.89
C LYS A 85 -6.72 1.51 -10.77
N VAL A 86 -6.71 2.78 -10.37
CA VAL A 86 -7.89 3.64 -10.39
C VAL A 86 -7.51 4.93 -11.12
N GLY A 87 -7.96 5.06 -12.37
CA GLY A 87 -7.49 6.12 -13.26
C GLY A 87 -6.01 5.93 -13.58
N GLU A 88 -5.20 6.96 -13.31
CA GLU A 88 -3.75 6.98 -13.52
C GLU A 88 -2.96 6.57 -12.27
N ASP A 89 -3.62 6.45 -11.12
CA ASP A 89 -2.97 6.10 -9.87
C ASP A 89 -2.89 4.58 -9.68
N GLU A 90 -1.73 4.13 -9.20
CA GLU A 90 -1.45 2.74 -8.87
C GLU A 90 -1.46 2.53 -7.36
N PHE A 91 -2.22 1.52 -6.95
CA PHE A 91 -2.36 1.07 -5.58
C PHE A 91 -2.02 -0.40 -5.49
N SER A 92 -1.81 -0.89 -4.28
CA SER A 92 -1.58 -2.31 -4.03
C SER A 92 -2.35 -2.74 -2.81
N LEU A 93 -2.88 -3.97 -2.87
CA LEU A 93 -3.57 -4.61 -1.78
C LEU A 93 -2.68 -5.73 -1.23
N PHE A 94 -2.29 -5.62 0.03
CA PHE A 94 -1.51 -6.62 0.76
C PHE A 94 -2.35 -7.26 1.86
N ARG A 95 -1.88 -8.36 2.42
CA ARG A 95 -2.36 -8.81 3.74
C ARG A 95 -1.57 -8.12 4.84
N ASP A 96 -2.19 -7.94 6.00
CA ASP A 96 -1.59 -7.26 7.16
C ASP A 96 -0.24 -7.89 7.53
N HIS A 97 -0.13 -9.22 7.50
CA HIS A 97 1.10 -9.96 7.83
C HIS A 97 2.19 -9.91 6.73
N GLU A 98 1.88 -9.40 5.53
CA GLU A 98 2.87 -9.23 4.46
C GLU A 98 3.61 -7.90 4.58
N LEU A 99 3.07 -6.95 5.35
CA LEU A 99 3.74 -5.68 5.63
C LEU A 99 4.98 -5.94 6.49
N LEU A 100 6.12 -5.42 6.06
CA LEU A 100 7.42 -5.74 6.64
C LEU A 100 7.71 -4.94 7.91
N ALA A 101 7.30 -3.67 7.94
CA ALA A 101 7.49 -2.78 9.07
C ALA A 101 6.52 -1.59 9.03
N LYS A 102 6.20 -1.03 10.19
CA LYS A 102 5.66 0.32 10.32
C LYS A 102 6.81 1.30 10.54
N ILE A 103 6.81 2.41 9.82
CA ILE A 103 7.83 3.46 9.92
C ILE A 103 7.31 4.50 10.93
N ASN A 104 8.00 4.62 12.06
CA ASN A 104 7.73 5.64 13.07
C ASN A 104 8.78 6.75 12.93
N GLU A 105 8.35 7.94 12.53
CA GLU A 105 9.17 9.18 12.55
C GLU A 105 8.90 9.98 13.82
#